data_AF-A0A6J0PG91-F1
#
_entry.id   AF-A0A6J0PG91-F1
#
_cell.length_a   1.000
_cell.length_b   1.000
_cell.length_c   1.000
_cell.angle_alpha   90.00
_cell.angle_beta   90.00
_cell.angle_gamma   90.00
#
_symmetry.space_group_name_H-M   'P 1'
#
loop_
_entity.id
_entity.type
_entity.pdbx_description
1 polymer ?
#
loop_
_entity_poly.entity_id
_entity_poly.type
_entity_poly.pdbx_seq_one_letter_code
_entity_poly.pdbx_strand_id
1 'polypeptide(L)'
;MESVDYPYVLALIDEFPSAHYKIVAVSSSDPIYSQVFDSRSGRWELKGQFPGKFSYLGNAVFLDGLLFVLSHEPDHLLTFDPIGGDWNLVDVAMPRVVCSHILDYEDRLFLVGGVEVLECIAGVGIWELDLPKKEWRSICFMPDEFFRVFRHGGGGR
;
A
#
# COMPACT_ATOMS: atom_id res chain seq x y z
N MET A 1 -10.03 15.91 -26.30
CA MET A 1 -8.77 15.19 -26.04
C MET A 1 -9.20 13.99 -25.22
N GLU A 2 -9.34 12.83 -25.86
CA GLU A 2 -9.72 11.60 -25.15
C GLU A 2 -8.57 11.24 -24.21
N SER A 3 -8.83 11.17 -22.90
CA SER A 3 -7.84 10.66 -21.96
C SER A 3 -7.63 9.20 -22.27
N VAL A 4 -6.40 8.82 -22.63
CA VAL A 4 -6.05 7.41 -22.72
C VAL A 4 -6.10 6.84 -21.31
N ASP A 5 -6.99 5.88 -21.09
CA ASP A 5 -7.12 5.19 -19.81
C ASP A 5 -5.95 4.25 -19.61
N TYR A 6 -5.12 4.54 -18.62
CA TYR A 6 -4.01 3.69 -18.23
C TYR A 6 -4.37 3.00 -16.91
N PRO A 7 -4.61 1.69 -16.90
CA PRO A 7 -4.76 0.97 -15.64
C PRO A 7 -3.44 1.06 -14.85
N TYR A 8 -3.52 1.46 -13.58
CA TYR A 8 -2.40 1.44 -12.66
C TYR A 8 -2.36 0.09 -11.96
N VAL A 9 -1.26 -0.65 -12.12
CA VAL A 9 -1.05 -1.93 -11.43
C VAL A 9 -0.79 -1.65 -9.96
N LEU A 10 -1.63 -2.23 -9.11
CA LEU A 10 -1.56 -2.07 -7.67
C LEU A 10 -0.69 -3.13 -7.01
N ALA A 11 -0.84 -4.39 -7.44
CA ALA A 11 -0.16 -5.52 -6.82
C ALA A 11 0.00 -6.70 -7.77
N LEU A 12 1.08 -7.46 -7.55
CA LEU A 12 1.23 -8.84 -8.01
C LEU A 12 1.00 -9.75 -6.79
N ILE A 13 0.04 -10.66 -6.89
CA ILE A 13 -0.23 -11.68 -5.88
C ILE A 13 0.38 -12.98 -6.41
N ASP A 14 1.48 -13.42 -5.80
CA ASP A 14 2.09 -14.71 -6.11
C ASP A 14 1.44 -15.81 -5.28
N GLU A 15 1.20 -16.98 -5.88
CA GLU A 15 0.61 -18.14 -5.20
C GLU A 15 1.65 -19.25 -5.04
N PHE A 16 2.77 -18.94 -4.40
CA PHE A 16 3.84 -19.89 -4.13
C PHE A 16 3.33 -21.10 -3.29
N PRO A 17 3.72 -22.35 -3.62
CA PRO A 17 4.71 -22.75 -4.62
C PRO A 17 4.16 -22.98 -6.04
N SER A 18 2.88 -22.65 -6.30
CA SER A 18 2.35 -22.75 -7.66
C SER A 18 2.94 -21.65 -8.55
N ALA A 19 3.11 -21.92 -9.84
CA ALA A 19 3.57 -20.92 -10.81
C ALA A 19 2.44 -19.96 -11.27
N HIS A 20 1.36 -19.87 -10.49
CA HIS A 20 0.21 -19.04 -10.78
C HIS A 20 0.29 -17.76 -9.97
N TYR A 21 -0.09 -16.66 -10.62
CA TYR A 21 -0.17 -15.36 -10.00
C TYR A 21 -1.47 -14.66 -10.44
N LYS A 22 -1.83 -13.63 -9.67
CA LYS A 22 -2.83 -12.65 -10.05
C LYS A 22 -2.21 -11.26 -10.12
N ILE A 23 -2.71 -10.43 -11.03
CA ILE A 23 -2.35 -9.00 -11.06
C ILE A 23 -3.60 -8.21 -10.71
N VAL A 24 -3.50 -7.30 -9.77
CA VAL A 24 -4.59 -6.38 -9.43
C VAL A 24 -4.24 -5.01 -9.99
N ALA A 25 -5.18 -4.44 -10.75
CA ALA A 25 -5.05 -3.11 -11.33
C ALA A 25 -6.32 -2.30 -11.07
N VAL A 26 -6.16 -0.98 -11.01
CA VAL A 26 -7.27 -0.04 -10.86
C VAL A 26 -7.27 0.89 -12.09
N SER A 27 -8.44 1.13 -12.68
CA SER A 27 -8.56 2.00 -13.86
C SER A 27 -8.30 3.47 -13.51
N SER A 28 -8.06 4.29 -14.53
CA SER A 28 -7.89 5.75 -14.37
C SER A 28 -9.11 6.57 -14.78
N SER A 29 -10.09 5.96 -15.48
CA SER A 29 -11.35 6.62 -15.86
C SER A 29 -12.40 6.51 -14.77
N ASP A 30 -13.20 7.56 -14.66
CA ASP A 30 -14.45 7.58 -13.90
C ASP A 30 -15.56 6.85 -14.70
N PRO A 31 -16.26 5.85 -14.13
CA PRO A 31 -16.10 5.30 -12.79
C PRO A 31 -14.85 4.41 -12.67
N ILE A 32 -14.12 4.58 -11.55
CA ILE A 32 -12.89 3.83 -11.30
C ILE A 32 -13.24 2.41 -10.86
N TYR A 33 -12.71 1.40 -11.55
CA TYR A 33 -12.91 -0.01 -11.22
C TYR A 33 -11.60 -0.75 -11.01
N SER A 34 -11.66 -1.73 -10.12
CA SER A 34 -10.61 -2.73 -9.93
C SER A 34 -10.81 -3.89 -10.88
N GLN A 35 -9.70 -4.37 -11.43
CA GLN A 35 -9.64 -5.53 -12.31
C GLN A 35 -8.58 -6.48 -11.80
N VAL A 36 -8.85 -7.77 -11.94
CA VAL A 36 -7.93 -8.84 -11.52
C VAL A 36 -7.63 -9.72 -12.71
N PHE A 37 -6.36 -9.82 -13.07
CA PHE A 37 -5.85 -10.81 -14.00
C PHE A 37 -5.62 -12.12 -13.26
N ASP A 38 -6.08 -13.24 -13.80
CA ASP A 38 -5.70 -14.57 -13.32
C ASP A 38 -4.85 -15.29 -14.38
N SER A 39 -3.61 -15.62 -14.03
CA SER A 39 -2.68 -16.34 -14.91
C SER A 39 -3.19 -17.73 -15.36
N ARG A 40 -4.10 -18.37 -14.61
CA ARG A 40 -4.69 -19.67 -14.97
C ARG A 40 -5.64 -19.57 -16.15
N SER A 41 -6.48 -18.54 -16.14
CA SER A 41 -7.45 -18.30 -17.20
C SER A 41 -6.88 -17.43 -18.32
N GLY A 42 -5.80 -16.70 -18.03
CA GLY A 42 -5.18 -15.73 -18.94
C GLY A 42 -6.08 -14.52 -19.20
N ARG A 43 -6.97 -14.17 -18.28
CA ARG A 43 -8.01 -13.15 -18.48
C ARG A 43 -8.05 -12.16 -17.34
N TRP A 44 -8.42 -10.93 -17.69
CA TRP A 44 -8.83 -9.90 -16.76
C TRP A 44 -10.32 -10.04 -16.44
N GLU A 45 -10.66 -9.90 -15.17
CA GLU A 45 -12.04 -9.82 -14.68
C GLU A 45 -12.27 -8.48 -14.01
N LEU A 46 -13.38 -7.83 -14.36
CA LEU A 46 -13.87 -6.67 -13.63
C LEU A 46 -14.38 -7.12 -12.25
N LYS A 47 -13.95 -6.46 -11.18
CA LYS A 47 -14.31 -6.82 -9.81
C LYS A 47 -15.22 -5.78 -9.16
N GLY A 48 -14.65 -4.82 -8.45
CA GLY A 48 -15.40 -3.81 -7.71
C GLY A 48 -15.08 -2.39 -8.12
N GLN A 49 -15.98 -1.47 -7.81
CA GLN A 49 -15.75 -0.05 -7.97
C GLN A 49 -14.82 0.45 -6.85
N PHE A 50 -13.77 1.17 -7.23
CA PHE A 50 -12.87 1.80 -6.28
C PHE A 50 -13.57 3.00 -5.63
N PRO A 51 -13.41 3.24 -4.31
CA PRO A 51 -13.99 4.41 -3.68
C PRO A 51 -13.30 5.69 -4.20
N GLY A 52 -13.96 6.43 -5.10
CA GLY A 52 -13.43 7.65 -5.73
C GLY A 52 -13.20 8.86 -4.82
N LYS A 53 -13.15 8.66 -3.50
CA LYS A 53 -12.82 9.70 -2.50
C LYS A 53 -11.33 9.82 -2.21
N PHE A 54 -10.51 8.91 -2.73
CA PHE A 54 -9.05 8.89 -2.54
C PHE A 54 -8.37 9.37 -3.81
N SER A 55 -7.40 10.29 -3.69
CA SER A 55 -6.69 10.84 -4.85
C SER A 55 -5.73 9.84 -5.48
N TYR A 56 -5.03 9.04 -4.67
CA TYR A 56 -4.06 8.05 -5.14
C TYR A 56 -3.91 6.87 -4.17
N LEU A 57 -3.50 5.73 -4.74
CA LEU A 57 -3.14 4.53 -3.99
C LEU A 57 -1.61 4.44 -3.89
N GLY A 58 -1.13 4.17 -2.68
CA GLY A 58 0.25 3.78 -2.42
C GLY A 58 0.48 2.31 -2.73
N ASN A 59 1.52 1.75 -2.13
CA ASN A 59 1.82 0.33 -2.32
C ASN A 59 0.83 -0.57 -1.57
N ALA A 60 0.82 -1.85 -1.95
CA ALA A 60 -0.07 -2.85 -1.40
C ALA A 60 0.67 -4.13 -0.97
N VAL A 61 0.06 -4.88 -0.06
CA VAL A 61 0.55 -6.16 0.48
C VAL A 61 -0.60 -7.16 0.48
N PHE A 62 -0.34 -8.39 0.07
CA PHE A 62 -1.33 -9.47 0.14
C PHE A 62 -1.12 -10.28 1.41
N LEU A 63 -2.13 -10.29 2.30
CA LEU A 63 -2.08 -11.03 3.56
C LEU A 63 -3.48 -11.58 3.88
N ASP A 64 -3.55 -12.84 4.31
CA ASP A 64 -4.79 -13.52 4.70
C ASP A 64 -5.94 -13.40 3.68
N GLY A 65 -5.60 -13.46 2.39
CA GLY A 65 -6.59 -13.39 1.30
C GLY A 65 -7.02 -11.98 0.91
N LEU A 66 -6.52 -10.94 1.56
CA LEU A 66 -6.86 -9.55 1.30
C LEU A 66 -5.63 -8.76 0.83
N LEU A 67 -5.85 -7.82 -0.10
CA LEU A 67 -4.86 -6.80 -0.41
C LEU A 67 -5.04 -5.62 0.56
N PHE A 68 -4.05 -5.38 1.40
CA PHE A 68 -3.92 -4.18 2.20
C PHE A 68 -3.24 -3.09 1.37
N VAL A 69 -3.85 -1.91 1.30
CA VAL A 69 -3.44 -0.84 0.38
C VAL A 69 -3.41 0.48 1.13
N LEU A 70 -2.31 1.21 1.00
CA LEU A 70 -2.26 2.60 1.49
C LEU A 70 -3.04 3.50 0.53
N SER A 71 -3.90 4.37 1.06
CA SER A 71 -4.47 5.48 0.31
C SER A 71 -3.83 6.78 0.75
N HIS A 72 -3.97 7.81 -0.07
CA HIS A 72 -3.56 9.15 0.27
C HIS A 72 -4.60 10.17 -0.16
N GLU A 73 -4.61 11.31 0.56
CA GLU A 73 -5.61 12.37 0.43
C GLU A 73 -7.05 11.82 0.45
N PRO A 74 -7.52 11.27 1.59
CA PRO A 74 -6.85 11.15 2.90
C PRO A 74 -6.02 9.87 3.11
N ASP A 75 -5.08 9.93 4.06
CA ASP A 75 -4.24 8.79 4.47
C ASP A 75 -5.07 7.75 5.25
N HIS A 76 -5.27 6.58 4.63
CA HIS A 76 -5.93 5.45 5.26
C HIS A 76 -5.29 4.13 4.84
N LEU A 77 -5.64 3.08 5.59
CA LEU A 77 -5.44 1.70 5.18
C LEU A 77 -6.75 1.14 4.63
N LEU A 78 -6.69 0.62 3.42
CA LEU A 78 -7.80 -0.05 2.74
C LEU A 78 -7.52 -1.55 2.65
N THR A 79 -8.60 -2.31 2.50
CA THR A 79 -8.54 -3.71 2.05
C THR A 79 -9.30 -3.87 0.75
N PHE A 80 -8.81 -4.74 -0.11
CA PHE A 80 -9.48 -5.20 -1.31
C PHE A 80 -9.52 -6.73 -1.33
N ASP A 81 -10.72 -7.31 -1.49
CA ASP A 81 -10.89 -8.74 -1.76
C ASP A 81 -10.73 -9.01 -3.26
N PRO A 82 -9.66 -9.68 -3.73
CA PRO A 82 -9.47 -9.96 -5.15
C PRO A 82 -10.46 -11.00 -5.71
N ILE A 83 -11.16 -11.75 -4.86
CA ILE A 83 -12.17 -12.73 -5.27
C ILE A 83 -13.52 -12.06 -5.45
N GLY A 84 -14.04 -11.46 -4.37
CA GLY A 84 -15.35 -10.79 -4.33
C GLY A 84 -15.38 -9.39 -4.95
N GLY A 85 -14.26 -8.68 -4.91
CA GLY A 85 -14.13 -7.31 -5.41
C GLY A 85 -14.46 -6.21 -4.40
N ASP A 86 -14.65 -6.56 -3.13
CA ASP A 86 -15.05 -5.59 -2.11
C ASP A 86 -13.88 -4.73 -1.64
N TRP A 87 -14.11 -3.41 -1.57
CA TRP A 87 -13.20 -2.44 -0.96
C TRP A 87 -13.72 -2.04 0.41
N ASN A 88 -12.88 -2.13 1.44
CA ASN A 88 -13.24 -1.74 2.80
C ASN A 88 -12.19 -0.84 3.44
N LEU A 89 -12.65 0.09 4.27
CA LEU A 89 -11.78 0.90 5.12
C LEU A 89 -11.36 0.07 6.33
N VAL A 90 -10.06 0.00 6.62
CA VAL A 90 -9.59 -0.55 7.89
C VAL A 90 -9.76 0.54 8.96
N ASP A 91 -10.51 0.22 10.01
CA ASP A 91 -10.78 1.12 11.13
C ASP A 91 -9.54 1.25 12.01
N VAL A 92 -8.56 2.02 11.53
CA VAL A 92 -7.31 2.36 12.24
C VAL A 92 -6.90 3.78 11.87
N ALA A 93 -6.43 4.54 12.87
CA ALA A 93 -5.86 5.85 12.63
C ALA A 93 -4.42 5.72 12.10
N MET A 94 -4.13 6.29 10.94
CA MET A 94 -2.78 6.27 10.36
C MET A 94 -1.81 7.14 11.17
N PRO A 95 -0.56 6.69 11.41
CA PRO A 95 0.52 7.55 11.90
C PRO A 95 0.73 8.71 10.93
N ARG A 96 1.16 9.87 11.43
CA ARG A 96 1.56 11.00 10.59
C ARG A 96 2.93 10.72 10.00
N VAL A 97 2.95 10.14 8.81
CA VAL A 97 4.16 9.75 8.09
C VAL A 97 4.05 10.15 6.63
N VAL A 98 5.20 10.39 6.01
CA VAL A 98 5.33 10.66 4.58
C VAL A 98 6.15 9.59 3.90
N CYS A 99 6.01 9.45 2.58
CA CYS A 99 6.69 8.41 1.80
C CYS A 99 6.49 7.02 2.42
N SER A 100 5.25 6.73 2.84
CA SER A 100 4.94 5.52 3.58
C SER A 100 4.90 4.30 2.67
N HIS A 101 5.37 3.18 3.20
CA HIS A 101 5.34 1.88 2.58
C HIS A 101 4.79 0.84 3.57
N ILE A 102 3.84 0.03 3.12
CA ILE A 102 3.36 -1.14 3.87
C ILE A 102 4.10 -2.41 3.44
N LEU A 103 4.39 -3.31 4.37
CA LEU A 103 5.03 -4.60 4.11
C LEU A 103 4.51 -5.67 5.07
N ASP A 104 4.54 -6.93 4.66
CA ASP A 104 4.33 -8.08 5.55
C ASP A 104 5.66 -8.68 6.04
N TYR A 105 5.64 -9.22 7.25
CA TYR A 105 6.69 -10.08 7.79
C TYR A 105 6.09 -10.99 8.87
N GLU A 106 6.25 -12.32 8.73
CA GLU A 106 5.70 -13.31 9.67
C GLU A 106 4.21 -13.09 9.97
N ASP A 107 3.40 -12.98 8.92
CA ASP A 107 1.94 -12.78 8.99
C ASP A 107 1.49 -11.50 9.73
N ARG A 108 2.38 -10.49 9.81
CA ARG A 108 2.13 -9.21 10.46
C ARG A 108 2.37 -8.06 9.49
N LEU A 109 1.57 -7.00 9.63
CA LEU A 109 1.68 -5.81 8.79
C LEU A 109 2.52 -4.74 9.47
N PHE A 110 3.48 -4.22 8.72
CA PHE A 110 4.35 -3.13 9.13
C PHE A 110 4.21 -1.95 8.18
N LEU A 111 4.30 -0.75 8.75
CA LEU A 111 4.39 0.52 8.04
C LEU A 111 5.79 1.07 8.25
N VAL A 112 6.42 1.52 7.18
CA VAL A 112 7.69 2.24 7.22
C VAL A 112 7.46 3.59 6.57
N GLY A 113 8.00 4.66 7.14
CA GLY A 113 7.80 6.00 6.59
C GLY A 113 8.64 7.06 7.26
N GLY A 114 8.76 8.20 6.59
CA GLY A 114 9.42 9.39 7.12
C GLY A 114 8.54 10.08 8.16
N VAL A 115 9.14 10.52 9.27
CA VAL A 115 8.49 11.42 10.24
C VAL A 115 8.90 12.84 9.93
N GLU A 116 7.92 13.72 9.70
CA GLU A 116 8.17 15.13 9.43
C GLU A 116 8.15 15.99 10.69
N VAL A 117 9.13 16.89 10.77
CA VAL A 117 9.19 17.98 11.75
C VAL A 117 9.48 19.26 10.97
N LEU A 118 8.60 20.25 11.08
CA LEU A 118 8.71 21.54 10.35
C LEU A 118 8.90 21.32 8.83
N GLU A 119 8.04 20.48 8.23
CA GLU A 119 8.04 20.17 6.77
C GLU A 119 9.33 19.50 6.26
N CYS A 120 10.16 19.00 7.18
CA CYS A 120 11.37 18.25 6.84
C CYS A 120 11.27 16.85 7.41
N ILE A 121 11.59 15.83 6.60
CA ILE A 121 11.79 14.47 7.12
C ILE A 121 12.94 14.52 8.12
N ALA A 122 12.64 14.22 9.37
CA ALA A 122 13.54 14.27 10.51
C ALA A 122 14.02 12.88 10.94
N GLY A 123 13.35 11.82 10.48
CA GLY A 123 13.73 10.44 10.72
C GLY A 123 12.88 9.47 9.91
N VAL A 124 13.20 8.19 10.00
CA VAL A 124 12.40 7.09 9.42
C VAL A 124 11.96 6.19 10.57
N GLY A 125 10.67 5.89 10.64
CA GLY A 125 10.10 5.00 11.66
C GLY A 125 9.57 3.71 11.06
N ILE A 126 9.40 2.71 11.94
CA ILE A 126 8.72 1.45 11.65
C ILE A 126 7.62 1.26 12.68
N TRP A 127 6.41 0.99 12.21
CA TRP A 127 5.24 0.68 13.02
C TRP A 127 4.68 -0.67 12.65
N GLU A 128 4.11 -1.37 13.62
CA GLU A 128 3.37 -2.61 13.42
C GLU A 128 1.88 -2.36 13.66
N LEU A 129 1.02 -2.91 12.82
CA LEU A 129 -0.42 -2.87 13.02
C LEU A 129 -0.86 -3.92 14.04
N ASP A 130 -1.47 -3.48 15.14
CA ASP A 130 -2.28 -4.34 16.01
C ASP A 130 -3.74 -4.19 15.61
N LEU A 131 -4.22 -5.11 14.77
CA LEU A 131 -5.61 -5.14 14.30
C LEU A 131 -6.63 -5.26 15.44
N PRO A 132 -6.48 -6.18 16.42
CA PRO A 132 -7.39 -6.25 17.56
C PRO A 132 -7.54 -4.94 18.34
N LYS A 133 -6.44 -4.19 18.53
CA LYS A 133 -6.46 -2.89 19.23
C LYS A 133 -6.68 -1.71 18.30
N LYS A 134 -6.75 -1.93 16.99
CA LYS A 134 -6.96 -0.91 15.97
C LYS A 134 -5.96 0.24 16.06
N GLU A 135 -4.69 -0.10 16.24
CA GLU A 135 -3.62 0.88 16.43
C GLU A 135 -2.32 0.48 15.71
N TRP A 136 -1.53 1.48 15.35
CA TRP A 136 -0.15 1.30 14.88
C TRP A 136 0.81 1.50 16.06
N ARG A 137 1.58 0.47 16.38
CA ARG A 137 2.59 0.52 17.43
C ARG A 137 3.95 0.86 16.86
N SER A 138 4.57 1.92 17.37
CA SER A 138 5.95 2.25 17.05
C SER A 138 6.88 1.13 17.53
N ILE A 139 7.65 0.55 16.62
CA ILE A 139 8.60 -0.52 16.92
C ILE A 139 10.01 0.06 17.08
N CYS A 140 10.47 0.81 16.08
CA CYS A 140 11.78 1.43 16.11
C CYS A 140 11.86 2.62 15.17
N PHE A 141 12.92 3.39 15.32
CA PHE A 141 13.32 4.46 14.41
C PHE A 141 14.72 4.18 13.89
N MET A 142 14.96 4.57 12.65
CA MET A 142 16.30 4.56 12.07
C MET A 142 17.23 5.40 12.96
N PRO A 143 18.37 4.86 13.41
CA PRO A 143 19.34 5.63 14.17
C PRO A 143 19.84 6.87 13.40
N ASP A 144 20.02 7.99 14.10
CA ASP A 144 20.40 9.29 13.51
C ASP A 144 21.67 9.25 12.66
N GLU A 145 22.62 8.38 13.02
CA GLU A 145 23.85 8.18 12.25
C GLU A 145 23.58 7.69 10.83
N PHE A 146 22.65 6.74 10.67
CA PHE A 146 22.25 6.25 9.35
C PHE A 146 21.36 7.26 8.65
N PHE A 147 20.42 7.87 9.37
CA PHE A 147 19.51 8.85 8.77
C PHE A 147 20.27 10.03 8.15
N ARG A 148 21.31 10.54 8.81
CA ARG A 148 22.18 11.60 8.27
C ARG A 148 22.87 11.17 6.97
N VAL A 149 23.33 9.93 6.86
CA VAL A 149 23.97 9.42 5.63
C VAL A 149 22.98 9.42 4.46
N PHE A 150 21.75 8.97 4.68
CA PHE A 150 20.70 8.98 3.65
C PHE A 150 20.24 10.41 3.28
N ARG A 151 20.10 11.29 4.27
CA ARG A 151 19.67 12.67 4.06
C ARG A 151 20.70 13.51 3.31
N HIS A 152 21.99 13.31 3.60
CA HIS A 152 23.08 14.08 2.98
C HIS A 152 23.62 13.44 1.70
N GLY A 153 23.01 12.36 1.22
CA GLY A 153 23.29 11.75 -0.08
C GLY A 153 24.77 11.47 -0.29
N GLY A 154 25.33 10.44 0.35
CA GLY A 154 26.63 9.89 -0.05
C GLY A 154 27.75 10.93 -0.20
N GLY A 155 27.81 11.95 0.67
CA GLY A 155 28.97 12.83 0.81
C GLY A 155 30.15 12.07 1.40
N GLY A 156 30.65 11.08 0.66
CA GLY A 156 31.81 10.30 1.01
C GLY A 156 33.03 10.78 0.22
N ARG A 157 33.98 11.32 0.99
CA ARG A 157 35.43 11.44 0.70
C ARG A 157 35.89 12.51 -0.29
#